data_AF-E6TZT7-F1
#
_entry.id   AF-E6TZT7-F1
#
_cell.length_a   1.000
_cell.length_b   1.000
_cell.length_c   1.000
_cell.angle_alpha   90.00
_cell.angle_beta   90.00
_cell.angle_gamma   90.00
#
_symmetry.space_group_name_H-M   'P 1'
#
loop_
_entity.id
_entity.type
_entity.pdbx_description
1 polymer ?
#
loop_
_entity_poly.entity_id
_entity_poly.type
_entity_poly.pdbx_seq_one_letter_code
_entity_poly.pdbx_strand_id
1 'polypeptide(L)'
;MIKTVKRGEVYLANMDTDVQGVLIVQNNRGNLFSPTTIVLEIKDTKIDYFSLRTIDKSRLIKRVGQLSTYQMQQVSENMTAVILGVREPALV
;
A
#
# COMPACT_ATOMS: atom_id res chain seq x y z
N MET A 1 4.37 -17.01 7.75
CA MET A 1 3.75 -16.39 6.55
C MET A 1 2.52 -15.60 6.98
N ILE A 2 2.43 -14.33 6.61
CA ILE A 2 1.26 -13.49 6.91
C ILE A 2 0.09 -13.95 6.02
N LYS A 3 -0.97 -14.50 6.64
CA LYS A 3 -2.11 -15.07 5.90
C LYS A 3 -3.14 -14.01 5.51
N THR A 4 -3.35 -13.03 6.38
CA THR A 4 -4.40 -12.02 6.25
C THR A 4 -3.82 -10.63 6.44
N VAL A 5 -4.18 -9.73 5.53
CA VAL A 5 -3.85 -8.30 5.58
C VAL A 5 -5.11 -7.49 5.36
N LYS A 6 -5.14 -6.26 5.88
CA LYS A 6 -6.26 -5.33 5.71
C LYS A 6 -5.82 -4.08 4.97
N ARG A 7 -6.75 -3.51 4.21
CA ARG A 7 -6.57 -2.22 3.54
C ARG A 7 -6.23 -1.14 4.57
N GLY A 8 -5.20 -0.37 4.26
CA GLY A 8 -4.66 0.69 5.09
C GLY A 8 -3.62 0.24 6.11
N GLU A 9 -3.35 -1.06 6.24
CA GLU A 9 -2.21 -1.53 7.03
C GLU A 9 -0.88 -1.19 6.35
N VAL A 10 0.13 -0.92 7.16
CA VAL A 10 1.49 -0.63 6.72
C VAL A 10 2.41 -1.76 7.18
N TYR A 11 3.24 -2.24 6.27
CA TYR A 11 4.19 -3.33 6.51
C TYR A 11 5.60 -2.93 6.07
N LEU A 12 6.61 -3.54 6.68
CA LEU A 12 7.91 -3.72 6.03
C LEU A 12 7.80 -4.91 5.08
N ALA A 13 8.30 -4.78 3.86
CA ALA A 13 8.25 -5.81 2.85
C ALA A 13 9.56 -5.93 2.07
N ASN A 14 9.88 -7.15 1.63
CA ASN A 14 10.98 -7.41 0.70
C ASN A 14 10.55 -7.04 -0.73
N MET A 15 11.16 -5.98 -1.26
CA MET A 15 10.90 -5.42 -2.58
C MET A 15 11.97 -5.84 -3.61
N ASP A 16 12.49 -7.06 -3.46
CA ASP A 16 13.54 -7.73 -4.24
C ASP A 16 14.96 -7.31 -3.86
N THR A 17 15.29 -6.03 -4.00
CA THR A 17 16.64 -5.52 -3.70
C THR A 17 16.77 -4.91 -2.31
N ASP A 18 15.66 -4.51 -1.71
CA ASP A 18 15.65 -3.77 -0.45
C ASP A 18 14.40 -4.09 0.40
N VAL A 19 14.46 -3.75 1.67
CA VAL A 19 13.33 -3.81 2.61
C VAL A 19 12.74 -2.41 2.76
N GLN A 20 11.49 -2.24 2.31
CA GLN A 20 10.83 -0.94 2.30
C GLN A 20 9.48 -0.97 3.01
N GLY A 21 9.04 0.21 3.46
CA GLY A 21 7.68 0.41 3.95
C GLY A 21 6.68 0.32 2.79
N VAL A 22 5.60 -0.41 2.98
CA VAL A 22 4.53 -0.57 1.99
C VAL A 22 3.17 -0.40 2.64
N LEU A 23 2.27 0.30 1.95
CA LEU A 23 0.88 0.49 2.31
C LEU A 23 0.00 -0.51 1.54
N ILE A 24 -0.82 -1.28 2.24
CA ILE A 24 -1.82 -2.16 1.62
C ILE A 24 -2.99 -1.32 1.07
N VAL A 25 -3.19 -1.33 -0.25
CA VAL A 25 -4.27 -0.54 -0.89
C VAL A 25 -5.40 -1.38 -1.47
N GLN A 26 -5.18 -2.69 -1.64
CA GLN A 26 -6.20 -3.63 -2.10
C GLN A 26 -7.38 -3.74 -1.12
N ASN A 27 -8.56 -4.00 -1.66
CA ASN A 27 -9.77 -4.20 -0.86
C ASN A 27 -9.69 -5.48 0.01
N ASN A 28 -10.36 -5.45 1.17
CA ASN A 28 -10.30 -6.53 2.16
C ASN A 28 -10.80 -7.88 1.64
N ARG A 29 -11.79 -7.89 0.73
CA ARG A 29 -12.28 -9.13 0.13
C ARG A 29 -11.21 -9.80 -0.72
N GLY A 30 -10.50 -9.03 -1.55
CA GLY A 30 -9.34 -9.51 -2.30
C GLY A 30 -8.23 -10.02 -1.38
N ASN A 31 -7.93 -9.27 -0.31
CA ASN A 31 -6.92 -9.68 0.66
C ASN A 31 -7.30 -10.93 1.47
N LEU A 32 -8.58 -11.29 1.55
CA LEU A 32 -9.02 -12.49 2.26
C LEU A 32 -8.71 -13.76 1.45
N PHE A 33 -8.94 -13.72 0.14
CA PHE A 33 -8.89 -14.92 -0.71
C PHE A 33 -7.62 -15.03 -1.57
N SER A 34 -6.99 -13.90 -1.93
CA SER A 34 -5.83 -13.90 -2.81
C SER A 34 -4.53 -14.23 -2.05
N PRO A 35 -3.58 -14.98 -2.62
CA PRO A 35 -2.22 -15.09 -2.07
C PRO A 35 -1.41 -13.79 -2.23
N THR A 36 -1.82 -12.90 -3.13
CA THR A 36 -1.18 -11.61 -3.40
C THR A 36 -1.98 -10.43 -2.86
N THR A 37 -1.33 -9.27 -2.73
CA THR A 37 -1.95 -7.99 -2.38
C THR A 37 -1.36 -6.85 -3.22
N ILE A 38 -2.15 -5.83 -3.51
CA ILE A 38 -1.67 -4.58 -4.14
C ILE A 38 -1.17 -3.63 -3.05
N VAL A 39 -0.01 -3.03 -3.30
CA VAL A 39 0.67 -2.11 -2.39
C VAL A 39 1.13 -0.83 -3.09
N LEU A 40 1.37 0.20 -2.29
CA LEU A 40 2.17 1.37 -2.63
C LEU A 40 3.41 1.39 -1.72
N GLU A 41 4.56 1.75 -2.27
CA GLU A 41 5.79 2.01 -1.52
C GLU A 41 5.70 3.31 -0.73
N ILE A 42 6.40 3.34 0.39
CA ILE A 42 6.62 4.53 1.21
C ILE A 42 8.09 4.91 1.10
N LYS A 43 8.36 6.08 0.50
CA LYS A 43 9.70 6.66 0.31
C LYS A 43 9.75 8.01 0.98
N ASP A 44 10.84 8.32 1.68
CA ASP A 44 11.04 9.60 2.39
C ASP A 44 9.82 10.01 3.23
N THR A 45 9.25 9.06 3.97
CA THR A 45 8.05 9.19 4.81
C THR A 45 6.73 9.49 4.06
N LYS A 46 6.73 9.39 2.73
CA LYS A 46 5.60 9.71 1.86
C LYS A 46 5.20 8.52 1.00
N ILE A 47 3.93 8.46 0.62
CA ILE A 47 3.42 7.40 -0.25
C ILE A 47 3.79 7.75 -1.71
N ASP A 48 4.51 6.85 -2.37
CA ASP A 48 4.82 6.96 -3.80
C ASP A 48 3.66 6.39 -4.62
N TYR A 49 2.75 7.26 -5.08
CA TYR A 49 1.55 6.85 -5.82
C TYR A 49 1.84 6.21 -7.18
N PHE A 50 3.05 6.35 -7.73
CA PHE A 50 3.47 5.72 -8.98
C PHE A 50 4.02 4.31 -8.80
N SER A 51 4.28 3.89 -7.55
CA SER A 51 4.83 2.58 -7.21
C SER A 51 3.79 1.45 -7.10
N LEU A 52 2.57 1.65 -7.62
CA LEU A 52 1.49 0.69 -7.48
C LEU A 52 1.84 -0.66 -8.12
N ARG A 53 1.92 -1.69 -7.29
CA ARG A 53 2.30 -3.04 -7.74
C ARG A 53 1.62 -4.13 -6.92
N THR A 54 1.48 -5.30 -7.53
CA THR A 54 1.03 -6.51 -6.87
C THR A 54 2.24 -7.26 -6.30
N ILE A 55 2.18 -7.66 -5.03
CA ILE A 55 3.21 -8.49 -4.39
C ILE A 55 2.60 -9.74 -3.75
N ASP A 56 3.38 -10.81 -3.64
CA ASP A 56 3.01 -11.97 -2.84
C ASP A 56 3.07 -11.63 -1.34
N LYS A 57 2.08 -12.10 -0.55
CA LYS A 57 2.03 -11.83 0.90
C LYS A 57 3.21 -12.42 1.67
N SER A 58 3.91 -13.41 1.13
CA SER A 58 5.16 -13.96 1.70
C SER A 58 6.28 -12.92 1.76
N ARG A 59 6.23 -11.87 0.93
CA ARG A 59 7.20 -10.76 0.93
C ARG A 59 6.99 -9.80 2.09
N LEU A 60 5.83 -9.85 2.76
CA LEU A 60 5.56 -9.03 3.94
C LEU A 60 6.31 -9.60 5.14
N ILE A 61 7.05 -8.73 5.83
CA ILE A 61 7.94 -9.10 6.93
C ILE A 61 7.27 -8.79 8.27
N LYS A 62 6.89 -7.53 8.50
CA LYS A 62 6.36 -7.06 9.79
C LYS A 62 5.35 -5.94 9.61
N ARG A 63 4.19 -6.04 10.27
CA ARG A 63 3.21 -4.94 10.37
C ARG A 63 3.80 -3.84 11.25
N VAL A 64 3.81 -2.61 10.76
CA VAL A 64 4.32 -1.44 11.50
C VAL A 64 3.23 -0.44 11.88
N GLY A 65 2.06 -0.49 11.23
CA GLY A 65 0.98 0.43 11.57
C GLY A 65 -0.23 0.27 10.69
N GLN A 66 -1.12 1.25 10.78
CA GLN A 66 -2.30 1.37 9.94
C GLN A 66 -2.72 2.83 9.85
N LEU A 67 -3.06 3.27 8.65
CA LEU A 67 -3.62 4.59 8.42
C LEU A 67 -5.06 4.67 8.94
N SER A 68 -5.43 5.82 9.48
CA SER A 68 -6.81 6.12 9.85
C SER A 68 -7.73 6.12 8.62
N THR A 69 -9.03 5.99 8.85
CA THR A 69 -10.04 6.05 7.78
C THR A 69 -9.93 7.34 6.97
N TYR A 70 -9.70 8.48 7.63
CA TYR A 70 -9.52 9.77 6.98
C TYR A 70 -8.28 9.79 6.07
N GLN A 71 -7.13 9.35 6.58
CA GLN A 71 -5.91 9.24 5.77
C GLN A 71 -6.10 8.29 4.58
N MET A 72 -6.79 7.16 4.78
CA MET A 72 -7.09 6.23 3.68
C MET A 72 -8.05 6.79 2.63
N GLN A 73 -8.95 7.69 3.03
CA GLN A 73 -9.79 8.43 2.08
C GLN A 73 -8.92 9.32 1.20
N GLN A 74 -8.00 10.10 1.81
CA GLN A 74 -7.06 10.95 1.07
C GLN A 74 -6.18 10.13 0.11
N VAL A 75 -5.71 8.96 0.53
CA VAL A 75 -5.00 8.02 -0.36
C VAL A 75 -5.85 7.61 -1.56
N SER A 76 -7.13 7.32 -1.35
CA SER A 76 -8.04 6.89 -2.43
C SER A 76 -8.30 8.03 -3.43
N GLU A 77 -8.47 9.25 -2.93
CA GLU A 77 -8.64 10.47 -3.74
C GLU A 77 -7.39 10.75 -4.57
N ASN A 78 -6.20 10.71 -3.95
CA ASN A 78 -4.92 10.90 -4.64
C ASN A 78 -4.67 9.83 -5.70
N MET A 79 -4.93 8.55 -5.40
CA MET A 79 -4.84 7.47 -6.40
C MET A 79 -5.73 7.74 -7.60
N THR A 80 -6.97 8.19 -7.36
CA THR A 80 -7.93 8.52 -8.44
C THR A 80 -7.39 9.68 -9.28
N ALA A 81 -6.86 10.72 -8.63
CA ALA A 81 -6.33 11.87 -9.32
C ALA A 81 -5.11 11.55 -10.20
N VAL A 82 -4.21 10.68 -9.72
CA VAL A 82 -3.06 10.18 -10.48
C VAL A 82 -3.53 9.35 -11.69
N ILE A 83 -4.49 8.44 -11.51
CA ILE A 83 -5.05 7.59 -12.58
C ILE A 83 -5.71 8.44 -13.68
N LEU A 84 -6.42 9.50 -13.29
CA LEU A 84 -7.07 10.42 -14.24
C LEU A 84 -6.10 11.44 -14.84
N GLY A 85 -4.86 11.54 -14.35
CA GLY A 85 -3.88 12.51 -14.81
C GLY A 85 -4.21 13.96 -14.44
N VAL A 86 -5.01 14.19 -13.39
CA VAL A 86 -5.58 15.52 -13.07
C VAL A 86 -4.88 16.26 -11.92
N ARG A 87 -3.98 15.60 -11.18
CA ARG A 87 -3.19 16.23 -10.10
C ARG A 87 -1.83 15.56 -9.92
N GLU A 88 -0.84 16.37 -9.49
CA GLU A 88 0.31 15.83 -8.77
C GLU A 88 -0.12 15.50 -7.33
N PRO A 89 0.18 14.29 -6.80
CA PRO A 89 -0.28 13.89 -5.48
C PRO A 89 0.33 14.79 -4.41
N ALA A 90 -0.52 15.36 -3.55
CA ALA A 90 -0.05 16.11 -2.39
C ALA A 90 0.74 15.17 -1.48
N LEU A 91 1.97 15.59 -1.17
CA LEU A 91 2.92 14.89 -0.31
C LEU A 91 2.44 14.99 1.15
N VAL A 92 1.60 14.05 1.59
CA VAL A 92 1.17 13.89 2.99
C VAL A 92 2.28 13.28 3.83
#